data_AF-A0A926TBZ8-F1
#
_entry.id   AF-A0A926TBZ8-F1
#
_cell.length_a   1.000
_cell.length_b   1.000
_cell.length_c   1.000
_cell.angle_alpha   90.00
_cell.angle_beta   90.00
_cell.angle_gamma   90.00
#
_symmetry.space_group_name_H-M   'P 1'
#
loop_
_entity.id
_entity.type
_entity.pdbx_description
1 polymer ?
#
loop_
_entity_poly.entity_id
_entity_poly.type
_entity_poly.pdbx_seq_one_letter_code
_entity_poly.pdbx_strand_id
1 'polypeptide(L)'
;ISQLHLAFLKFHNQVIDYVAHRKPKANPKEIFEEARQLVRWHYQYIIVNQFLKATLDPKVYEQVKKNGPTIFKPSAKPKMPREFQVAAYRFGHSQIRPGYKPNQGFGAPIFDAAIDPEDGDPNDLRGGRRAPRRFVEWDIFFDFGVQEVAVKDGKPVVQPRVKKNKRIDPFISTPMFDLPVGPGLLEPAEDIRTLAGRNLERHLQHQLPSGQAIAKELGYEPLKPEETAELKDLKFHESTPLWYYILKEALVRQGGQRLGEVGSRILAEVFFGLLLSDASSYWSKDRNWKPTLPRRNGTTGDFTIVDLLTFARVA
;
A
#
# COMPACT_ATOMS: atom_id res chain seq x y z
N ILE A 1 9.45 4.20 4.41
CA ILE A 1 8.27 4.89 5.01
C ILE A 1 8.60 6.33 5.40
N SER A 2 9.57 6.59 6.30
CA SER A 2 9.87 7.96 6.78
C SER A 2 10.17 8.97 5.67
N GLN A 3 10.83 8.54 4.60
CA GLN A 3 11.12 9.41 3.45
C GLN A 3 9.87 9.74 2.62
N LEU A 4 8.85 8.88 2.61
CA LEU A 4 7.56 9.19 1.99
C LEU A 4 6.84 10.28 2.81
N HIS A 5 6.87 10.21 4.14
CA HIS A 5 6.36 11.31 4.98
C HIS A 5 7.08 12.64 4.69
N LEU A 6 8.41 12.61 4.58
CA LEU A 6 9.18 13.80 4.20
C LEU A 6 8.76 14.33 2.83
N ALA A 7 8.51 13.46 1.85
CA ALA A 7 8.02 13.85 0.54
C ALA A 7 6.65 14.55 0.62
N PHE A 8 5.72 14.07 1.45
CA PHE A 8 4.44 14.75 1.67
C PHE A 8 4.57 16.11 2.37
N LEU A 9 5.51 16.25 3.32
CA LEU A 9 5.80 17.54 3.96
C LEU A 9 6.36 18.54 2.94
N LYS A 10 7.34 18.12 2.13
CA LYS A 10 7.90 18.95 1.05
C LYS A 10 6.86 19.29 -0.01
N PHE A 11 6.01 18.33 -0.37
CA PHE A 11 4.87 18.54 -1.28
C PHE A 11 3.96 19.63 -0.75
N HIS A 12 3.54 19.55 0.52
CA HIS A 12 2.70 20.57 1.13
C HIS A 12 3.33 21.96 1.09
N ASN A 13 4.61 22.09 1.42
CA ASN A 13 5.32 23.37 1.35
C ASN A 13 5.35 23.93 -0.08
N GLN A 14 5.58 23.08 -1.09
CA GLN A 14 5.53 23.51 -2.49
C GLN A 14 4.11 23.92 -2.92
N VAL A 15 3.06 23.30 -2.37
CA VAL A 15 1.68 23.69 -2.63
C VAL A 15 1.34 25.03 -1.95
N ILE A 16 1.89 25.30 -0.76
CA ILE A 16 1.80 26.63 -0.11
C ILE A 16 2.35 27.71 -1.04
N ASP A 17 3.57 27.50 -1.55
CA ASP A 17 4.19 28.43 -2.50
C ASP A 17 3.28 28.61 -3.73
N TYR A 18 2.81 27.51 -4.32
CA TYR A 18 1.91 27.55 -5.48
C TYR A 18 0.63 28.35 -5.24
N VAL A 19 -0.02 28.18 -4.08
CA VAL A 19 -1.24 28.91 -3.72
C VAL A 19 -0.93 30.39 -3.50
N ALA A 20 0.14 30.72 -2.77
CA ALA A 20 0.55 32.10 -2.49
C ALA A 20 0.79 32.90 -3.79
N HIS A 21 1.47 32.29 -4.76
CA HIS A 21 1.71 32.92 -6.07
C HIS A 21 0.41 33.20 -6.84
N ARG A 22 -0.59 32.31 -6.74
CA ARG A 22 -1.88 32.47 -7.43
C ARG A 22 -2.85 33.39 -6.71
N LYS A 23 -2.66 33.60 -5.40
CA LYS A 23 -3.51 34.43 -4.55
C LYS A 23 -2.66 35.38 -3.72
N PRO A 24 -2.02 36.39 -4.33
CA PRO A 24 -1.08 37.28 -3.65
C PRO A 24 -1.71 38.16 -2.56
N LYS A 25 -3.05 38.24 -2.52
CA LYS A 25 -3.80 39.00 -1.50
C LYS A 25 -4.34 38.12 -0.36
N ALA A 26 -4.23 36.80 -0.46
CA ALA A 26 -4.70 35.89 0.57
C ALA A 26 -3.80 35.96 1.80
N ASN A 27 -4.40 35.87 2.99
CA ASN A 27 -3.64 35.83 4.23
C ASN A 27 -3.03 34.42 4.47
N PRO A 28 -2.06 34.26 5.38
CA PRO A 28 -1.39 32.97 5.61
C PRO A 28 -2.33 31.81 5.96
N LYS A 29 -3.44 32.07 6.67
CA LYS A 29 -4.42 31.04 7.04
C LYS A 29 -5.20 30.54 5.83
N GLU A 30 -5.62 31.45 4.95
CA GLU A 30 -6.30 31.11 3.70
C GLU A 30 -5.41 30.27 2.79
N ILE A 31 -4.14 30.67 2.64
CA ILE A 31 -3.13 29.93 1.87
C ILE A 31 -2.96 28.52 2.43
N PHE A 32 -2.82 28.39 3.75
CA PHE A 32 -2.64 27.10 4.41
C PHE A 32 -3.84 26.16 4.22
N GLU A 33 -5.07 26.62 4.46
CA GLU A 33 -6.26 25.77 4.34
C GLU A 33 -6.49 25.32 2.89
N GLU A 34 -6.24 26.19 1.90
CA GLU A 34 -6.33 25.80 0.49
C GLU A 34 -5.23 24.81 0.11
N ALA A 35 -3.99 25.02 0.55
CA ALA A 35 -2.90 24.08 0.29
C ALA A 35 -3.18 22.72 0.95
N ARG A 36 -3.66 22.72 2.19
CA ARG A 36 -4.09 21.51 2.91
C ARG A 36 -5.20 20.78 2.17
N GLN A 37 -6.20 21.50 1.65
CA GLN A 37 -7.27 20.91 0.84
C GLN A 37 -6.70 20.30 -0.45
N LEU A 38 -5.90 21.03 -1.20
CA LEU A 38 -5.30 20.56 -2.45
C LEU A 38 -4.44 19.32 -2.23
N VAL A 39 -3.57 19.31 -1.21
CA VAL A 39 -2.74 18.15 -0.86
C VAL A 39 -3.61 16.93 -0.58
N ARG A 40 -4.65 17.08 0.24
CA ARG A 40 -5.58 15.98 0.56
C ARG A 40 -6.31 15.48 -0.68
N TRP A 41 -6.84 16.37 -1.51
CA TRP A 41 -7.61 16.00 -2.69
C TRP A 41 -6.75 15.30 -3.74
N HIS A 42 -5.52 15.78 -3.98
CA HIS A 42 -4.58 15.11 -4.89
C HIS A 42 -4.16 13.74 -4.34
N TYR A 43 -3.94 13.61 -3.03
CA TYR A 43 -3.65 12.32 -2.41
C TYR A 43 -4.82 11.34 -2.53
N GLN A 44 -6.04 11.77 -2.19
CA GLN A 44 -7.24 10.95 -2.35
C GLN A 44 -7.46 10.55 -3.82
N TYR A 45 -7.18 11.43 -4.77
CA TYR A 45 -7.24 11.13 -6.20
C TYR A 45 -6.21 10.06 -6.61
N ILE A 46 -4.97 10.16 -6.13
CA ILE A 46 -3.93 9.12 -6.34
C ILE A 46 -4.41 7.77 -5.78
N ILE A 47 -5.01 7.76 -4.58
CA ILE A 47 -5.55 6.53 -4.00
C ILE A 47 -6.60 5.91 -4.93
N VAL A 48 -7.60 6.68 -5.36
CA VAL A 48 -8.71 6.14 -6.18
C VAL A 48 -8.28 5.76 -7.59
N ASN A 49 -7.50 6.60 -8.26
CA ASN A 49 -7.25 6.48 -9.70
C ASN A 49 -5.92 5.80 -10.05
N GLN A 50 -4.99 5.68 -9.09
CA GLN A 50 -3.74 4.96 -9.27
C GLN A 50 -3.68 3.71 -8.38
N PHE A 51 -3.75 3.86 -7.05
CA PHE A 51 -3.53 2.74 -6.13
C PHE A 51 -4.64 1.68 -6.20
N LEU A 52 -5.91 2.06 -5.99
CA LEU A 52 -7.03 1.13 -6.04
C LEU A 52 -7.20 0.53 -7.44
N LYS A 53 -7.07 1.36 -8.48
CA LYS A 53 -7.12 0.91 -9.87
C LYS A 53 -6.03 -0.11 -10.20
N ALA A 54 -4.85 -0.04 -9.58
CA ALA A 54 -3.77 -1.00 -9.78
C ALA A 54 -3.89 -2.25 -8.89
N THR A 55 -4.54 -2.13 -7.73
CA THR A 55 -4.54 -3.18 -6.69
C THR A 55 -5.76 -4.09 -6.75
N LEU A 56 -6.93 -3.55 -7.05
CA LEU A 56 -8.18 -4.28 -7.00
C LEU A 56 -8.44 -5.05 -8.30
N ASP A 57 -9.28 -6.07 -8.20
CA ASP A 57 -9.98 -6.68 -9.32
C ASP A 57 -10.68 -5.57 -10.14
N PRO A 58 -10.47 -5.52 -11.47
CA PRO A 58 -11.00 -4.43 -12.29
C PRO A 58 -12.54 -4.35 -12.28
N LYS A 59 -13.26 -5.47 -12.20
CA LYS A 59 -14.72 -5.47 -12.21
C LYS A 59 -15.24 -4.92 -10.88
N VAL A 60 -14.66 -5.35 -9.76
CA VAL A 60 -15.03 -4.84 -8.42
C VAL A 60 -14.71 -3.35 -8.30
N TYR A 61 -13.55 -2.91 -8.78
CA TYR A 61 -13.17 -1.49 -8.79
C TYR A 61 -14.20 -0.65 -9.54
N GLU A 62 -14.50 -0.99 -10.79
CA GLU A 62 -15.45 -0.22 -11.60
C GLU A 62 -16.87 -0.26 -11.02
N GLN A 63 -17.32 -1.42 -10.52
CA GLN A 63 -18.63 -1.57 -9.90
C GLN A 63 -18.80 -0.65 -8.68
N VAL A 64 -17.88 -0.70 -7.72
CA VAL A 64 -17.98 0.10 -6.48
C VAL A 64 -17.70 1.57 -6.77
N LYS A 65 -16.77 1.89 -7.67
CA LYS A 65 -16.52 3.28 -8.10
C LYS A 65 -17.75 3.91 -8.73
N LYS A 66 -18.52 3.15 -9.53
CA LYS A 66 -19.74 3.62 -10.20
C LYS A 66 -20.93 3.69 -9.25
N ASN A 67 -21.24 2.57 -8.58
CA ASN A 67 -22.48 2.39 -7.82
C ASN A 67 -22.36 2.82 -6.35
N GLY A 68 -21.14 3.01 -5.85
CA GLY A 68 -20.86 3.26 -4.45
C GLY A 68 -20.70 1.97 -3.63
N PRO A 69 -20.25 2.09 -2.36
CA PRO A 69 -20.18 0.99 -1.42
C PRO A 69 -21.58 0.52 -1.04
N THR A 70 -21.75 -0.79 -0.89
CA THR A 70 -23.03 -1.45 -0.57
C THR A 70 -23.09 -2.00 0.85
N ILE A 71 -21.93 -2.28 1.42
CA ILE A 71 -21.74 -2.96 2.71
C ILE A 71 -21.22 -1.95 3.72
N PHE A 72 -20.11 -1.28 3.41
CA PHE A 72 -19.55 -0.23 4.26
C PHE A 72 -20.21 1.11 3.93
N LYS A 73 -21.47 1.24 4.37
CA LYS A 73 -22.28 2.43 4.09
C LYS A 73 -21.70 3.68 4.78
N PRO A 74 -21.75 4.84 4.13
CA PRO A 74 -21.24 6.08 4.71
C PRO A 74 -21.93 6.42 6.04
N SER A 75 -21.17 6.95 6.99
CA SER A 75 -21.71 7.41 8.28
C SER A 75 -20.90 8.58 8.82
N ALA A 76 -21.47 9.36 9.74
CA ALA A 76 -20.77 10.50 10.35
C ALA A 76 -19.56 10.10 11.21
N LYS A 77 -19.51 8.85 11.68
CA LYS A 77 -18.42 8.31 12.51
C LYS A 77 -18.03 6.92 12.00
N PRO A 78 -17.43 6.83 10.80
CA PRO A 78 -17.13 5.55 10.19
C PRO A 78 -16.10 4.79 11.03
N LYS A 79 -16.38 3.52 11.35
CA LYS A 79 -15.46 2.63 12.05
C LYS A 79 -14.92 1.62 11.08
N MET A 80 -13.60 1.52 10.93
CA MET A 80 -13.02 0.55 10.00
C MET A 80 -13.43 -0.89 10.37
N PRO A 81 -13.88 -1.72 9.41
CA PRO A 81 -14.19 -3.13 9.66
C PRO A 81 -12.95 -3.94 10.09
N ARG A 82 -13.17 -5.05 10.80
CA ARG A 82 -12.07 -5.91 11.27
C ARG A 82 -11.45 -6.69 10.10
N GLU A 83 -12.28 -7.14 9.18
CA GLU A 83 -11.92 -7.83 7.94
C GLU A 83 -10.90 -7.01 7.13
N PHE A 84 -11.09 -5.68 7.08
CA PHE A 84 -10.15 -4.76 6.45
C PHE A 84 -8.83 -4.65 7.23
N GLN A 85 -8.88 -4.31 8.51
CA GLN A 85 -7.71 -3.98 9.34
C GLN A 85 -6.82 -5.19 9.68
N VAL A 86 -7.43 -6.35 9.84
CA VAL A 86 -6.80 -7.55 10.38
C VAL A 86 -6.42 -8.54 9.28
N ALA A 87 -7.11 -8.53 8.14
CA ALA A 87 -6.86 -9.45 7.04
C ALA A 87 -6.62 -8.75 5.70
N ALA A 88 -7.65 -8.20 5.07
CA ALA A 88 -7.59 -7.82 3.66
C ALA A 88 -6.51 -6.76 3.38
N TYR A 89 -6.41 -5.70 4.19
CA TYR A 89 -5.41 -4.64 3.99
C TYR A 89 -3.99 -5.02 4.47
N ARG A 90 -3.79 -6.27 4.90
CA ARG A 90 -2.46 -6.85 5.19
C ARG A 90 -1.90 -7.68 4.04
N PHE A 91 -2.53 -7.63 2.86
CA PHE A 91 -2.01 -8.29 1.66
C PHE A 91 -0.57 -7.86 1.35
N GLY A 92 -0.20 -6.61 1.68
CA GLY A 92 1.14 -6.05 1.45
C GLY A 92 2.26 -6.81 2.17
N HIS A 93 1.97 -7.62 3.18
CA HIS A 93 2.97 -8.48 3.83
C HIS A 93 3.58 -9.52 2.88
N SER A 94 2.81 -10.03 1.92
CA SER A 94 3.32 -10.93 0.85
C SER A 94 4.29 -10.22 -0.10
N GLN A 95 4.16 -8.90 -0.23
CA GLN A 95 4.94 -8.12 -1.17
C GLN A 95 6.31 -7.69 -0.63
N ILE A 96 6.58 -7.99 0.66
CA ILE A 96 7.84 -7.67 1.32
C ILE A 96 8.99 -8.47 0.70
N ARG A 97 10.10 -7.78 0.44
CA ARG A 97 11.34 -8.37 -0.09
C ARG A 97 12.29 -8.69 1.06
N PRO A 98 13.21 -9.66 0.92
CA PRO A 98 14.22 -9.88 1.96
C PRO A 98 15.16 -8.68 2.14
N GLY A 99 15.31 -7.84 1.12
CA GLY A 99 16.06 -6.60 1.15
C GLY A 99 15.66 -5.67 0.00
N TYR A 100 16.10 -4.43 0.08
CA TYR A 100 15.88 -3.41 -0.95
C TYR A 100 17.18 -2.67 -1.27
N LYS A 101 17.23 -2.14 -2.49
CA LYS A 101 18.17 -1.09 -2.88
C LYS A 101 17.46 0.25 -2.78
N PRO A 102 17.61 1.03 -1.69
CA PRO A 102 17.06 2.38 -1.64
C PRO A 102 17.65 3.28 -2.73
N ASN A 103 18.89 3.06 -3.15
CA ASN A 103 19.57 3.76 -4.24
C ASN A 103 20.59 2.85 -4.92
N GLN A 104 21.25 3.30 -5.99
CA GLN A 104 22.26 2.49 -6.70
C GLN A 104 23.49 2.18 -5.86
N GLY A 105 23.88 3.07 -4.94
CA GLY A 105 25.07 2.93 -4.11
C GLY A 105 24.88 2.06 -2.86
N PHE A 106 23.64 1.76 -2.49
CA PHE A 106 23.34 1.03 -1.26
C PHE A 106 22.16 0.07 -1.43
N GLY A 107 22.38 -1.17 -1.01
CA GLY A 107 21.35 -2.18 -0.85
C GLY A 107 21.64 -3.07 0.34
N ALA A 108 20.58 -3.43 1.07
CA ALA A 108 20.73 -4.22 2.29
C ALA A 108 19.46 -5.04 2.59
N PRO A 109 19.58 -6.09 3.42
CA PRO A 109 18.42 -6.78 4.00
C PRO A 109 17.49 -5.82 4.74
N ILE A 110 16.20 -6.15 4.85
CA ILE A 110 15.28 -5.34 5.69
C ILE A 110 15.75 -5.38 7.14
N PHE A 111 16.00 -6.59 7.62
CA PHE A 111 16.50 -6.89 8.95
C PHE A 111 17.64 -7.89 8.82
N ASP A 112 18.68 -7.67 9.61
CA ASP A 112 19.76 -8.64 9.78
C ASP A 112 19.98 -8.87 11.28
N ALA A 113 19.61 -10.05 11.77
CA ALA A 113 19.70 -10.42 13.18
C ALA A 113 21.15 -10.54 13.66
N ALA A 114 22.13 -10.70 12.76
CA ALA A 114 23.55 -10.74 13.12
C ALA A 114 24.14 -9.35 13.40
N ILE A 115 23.42 -8.27 13.07
CA ILE A 115 23.91 -6.90 13.24
C ILE A 115 23.46 -6.30 14.57
N ASP A 116 24.43 -5.78 15.31
CA ASP A 116 24.25 -5.07 16.58
C ASP A 116 23.14 -4.01 16.48
N PRO A 117 22.07 -4.10 17.30
CA PRO A 117 21.02 -3.09 17.35
C PRO A 117 21.46 -1.70 17.78
N GLU A 118 22.62 -1.57 18.42
CA GLU A 118 23.17 -0.29 18.87
C GLU A 118 24.09 0.37 17.83
N ASP A 119 24.40 -0.31 16.71
CA ASP A 119 25.16 0.30 15.61
C ASP A 119 24.45 1.58 15.11
N GLY A 120 25.19 2.68 14.99
CA GLY A 120 24.68 3.97 14.52
C GLY A 120 24.28 3.98 13.05
N ASP A 121 24.80 3.07 12.22
CA ASP A 121 24.44 2.90 10.80
C ASP A 121 24.59 1.44 10.32
N PRO A 122 23.78 0.49 10.83
CA PRO A 122 23.89 -0.94 10.57
C PRO A 122 23.73 -1.29 9.08
N ASN A 123 24.35 -2.36 8.60
CA ASN A 123 24.20 -2.79 7.21
C ASN A 123 22.87 -3.52 6.89
N ASP A 124 21.76 -2.99 7.38
CA ASP A 124 20.38 -3.38 7.07
C ASP A 124 19.48 -2.14 6.90
N LEU A 125 18.17 -2.32 6.72
CA LEU A 125 17.21 -1.24 6.52
C LEU A 125 16.33 -0.97 7.73
N ARG A 126 16.77 -1.34 8.95
CA ARG A 126 16.01 -1.04 10.16
C ARG A 126 15.82 0.47 10.33
N GLY A 127 14.69 0.84 10.95
CA GLY A 127 14.29 2.23 11.12
C GLY A 127 15.21 3.02 12.07
N GLY A 128 14.98 4.32 12.17
CA GLY A 128 15.67 5.18 13.15
C GLY A 128 17.10 5.59 12.76
N ARG A 129 17.56 5.26 11.55
CA ARG A 129 18.91 5.59 11.06
C ARG A 129 18.87 6.70 10.01
N ARG A 130 19.84 7.62 10.03
CA ARG A 130 19.90 8.83 9.18
C ARG A 130 21.26 9.00 8.48
N ALA A 131 21.75 7.95 7.82
CA ALA A 131 22.97 8.02 7.03
C ALA A 131 22.70 8.43 5.56
N PRO A 132 23.59 9.20 4.89
CA PRO A 132 23.41 9.62 3.50
C PRO A 132 23.16 8.46 2.52
N ARG A 133 23.84 7.33 2.71
CA ARG A 133 23.67 6.13 1.87
C ARG A 133 22.25 5.54 1.90
N ARG A 134 21.38 5.96 2.83
CA ARG A 134 20.01 5.44 2.98
C ARG A 134 18.94 6.26 2.25
N PHE A 135 19.29 7.39 1.64
CA PHE A 135 18.30 8.19 0.90
C PHE A 135 17.76 7.42 -0.31
N VAL A 136 16.44 7.53 -0.51
CA VAL A 136 15.71 6.80 -1.54
C VAL A 136 15.84 7.53 -2.87
N GLU A 137 16.32 6.81 -3.88
CA GLU A 137 16.15 7.16 -5.28
C GLU A 137 14.78 6.67 -5.74
N TRP A 138 13.85 7.61 -5.91
CA TRP A 138 12.43 7.28 -6.12
C TRP A 138 12.15 6.58 -7.45
N ASP A 139 13.01 6.73 -8.46
CA ASP A 139 12.89 6.08 -9.77
C ASP A 139 13.20 4.58 -9.76
N ILE A 140 13.71 4.05 -8.64
CA ILE A 140 13.77 2.62 -8.36
C ILE A 140 12.39 2.08 -7.94
N PHE A 141 11.53 2.89 -7.32
CA PHE A 141 10.27 2.44 -6.71
C PHE A 141 9.03 2.88 -7.50
N PHE A 142 9.13 3.98 -8.25
CA PHE A 142 8.06 4.47 -9.10
C PHE A 142 8.56 4.68 -10.53
N ASP A 143 7.65 4.54 -11.48
CA ASP A 143 7.99 4.62 -12.90
C ASP A 143 8.05 6.08 -13.37
N PHE A 144 9.24 6.68 -13.34
CA PHE A 144 9.49 8.00 -13.89
C PHE A 144 9.80 7.98 -15.41
N GLY A 145 9.71 6.81 -16.06
CA GLY A 145 10.14 6.60 -17.44
C GLY A 145 11.65 6.38 -17.60
N VAL A 146 12.38 6.29 -16.49
CA VAL A 146 13.84 6.11 -16.48
C VAL A 146 14.20 4.70 -16.92
N GLN A 147 15.11 4.60 -17.89
CA GLN A 147 15.67 3.33 -18.37
C GLN A 147 17.07 3.12 -17.77
N GLU A 148 17.44 1.86 -17.57
CA GLU A 148 18.80 1.44 -17.21
C GLU A 148 19.30 0.40 -18.21
N VAL A 149 20.62 0.33 -18.40
CA VAL A 149 21.27 -0.75 -19.13
C VAL A 149 21.68 -1.82 -18.13
N ALA A 150 21.05 -2.98 -18.21
CA ALA A 150 21.41 -4.16 -17.43
C ALA A 150 22.16 -5.17 -18.31
N VAL A 151 23.00 -6.01 -17.72
CA VAL A 151 23.61 -7.14 -18.42
C VAL A 151 22.77 -8.38 -18.16
N LYS A 152 22.25 -8.99 -19.22
CA LYS A 152 21.52 -10.26 -19.17
C LYS A 152 22.14 -11.23 -20.16
N ASP A 153 22.56 -12.40 -19.67
CA ASP A 153 23.25 -13.42 -20.47
C ASP A 153 24.46 -12.87 -21.25
N GLY A 154 25.24 -12.00 -20.58
CA GLY A 154 26.42 -11.35 -21.16
C GLY A 154 26.13 -10.23 -22.17
N LYS A 155 24.85 -9.90 -22.42
CA LYS A 155 24.45 -8.86 -23.39
C LYS A 155 23.82 -7.65 -22.69
N PRO A 156 24.08 -6.42 -23.17
CA PRO A 156 23.40 -5.24 -22.67
C PRO A 156 21.93 -5.26 -23.09
N VAL A 157 21.03 -5.04 -22.13
CA VAL A 157 19.59 -4.95 -22.31
C VAL A 157 19.10 -3.66 -21.66
N VAL A 158 18.39 -2.84 -22.44
CA VAL A 158 17.70 -1.66 -21.92
C VAL A 158 16.41 -2.11 -21.25
N GLN A 159 16.21 -1.72 -20.00
CA GLN A 159 15.02 -2.05 -19.22
C GLN A 159 14.58 -0.87 -18.34
N PRO A 160 13.30 -0.82 -17.92
CA PRO A 160 12.86 0.16 -16.93
C PRO A 160 13.63 0.00 -15.62
N ARG A 161 14.08 1.12 -15.04
CA ARG A 161 14.78 1.14 -13.75
C ARG A 161 13.86 0.71 -12.60
N VAL A 162 12.59 1.10 -12.68
CA VAL A 162 11.57 0.80 -11.66
C VAL A 162 11.46 -0.70 -11.37
N LYS A 163 11.46 -1.05 -10.09
CA LYS A 163 11.30 -2.43 -9.62
C LYS A 163 9.86 -2.64 -9.17
N LYS A 164 9.12 -3.46 -9.94
CA LYS A 164 7.73 -3.81 -9.63
C LYS A 164 7.60 -4.50 -8.26
N ASN A 165 6.44 -4.40 -7.62
CA ASN A 165 6.17 -5.14 -6.38
C ASN A 165 6.24 -6.66 -6.62
N LYS A 166 6.49 -7.41 -5.54
CA LYS A 166 6.27 -8.85 -5.55
C LYS A 166 4.78 -9.16 -5.76
N ARG A 167 4.50 -10.39 -6.21
CA ARG A 167 3.13 -10.88 -6.35
C ARG A 167 2.43 -10.91 -4.97
N ILE A 168 1.12 -10.77 -5.01
CA ILE A 168 0.24 -11.03 -3.88
C ILE A 168 -0.05 -12.53 -3.88
N ASP A 169 0.65 -13.26 -3.03
CA ASP A 169 0.61 -14.71 -2.97
C ASP A 169 0.77 -15.18 -1.50
N PRO A 170 0.51 -16.46 -1.17
CA PRO A 170 0.56 -16.93 0.22
C PRO A 170 1.99 -17.09 0.77
N PHE A 171 3.03 -16.62 0.06
CA PHE A 171 4.40 -16.68 0.52
C PHE A 171 4.82 -15.36 1.17
N ILE A 172 5.65 -15.45 2.21
CA ILE A 172 6.27 -14.29 2.86
C ILE A 172 7.79 -14.42 2.81
N SER A 173 8.50 -13.30 2.76
CA SER A 173 9.97 -13.33 2.73
C SER A 173 10.56 -13.84 4.03
N THR A 174 11.67 -14.59 3.96
CA THR A 174 12.39 -15.18 5.11
C THR A 174 12.58 -14.24 6.31
N PRO A 175 12.95 -12.96 6.14
CA PRO A 175 13.10 -12.05 7.29
C PRO A 175 11.81 -11.76 8.07
N MET A 176 10.65 -12.17 7.56
CA MET A 176 9.36 -12.02 8.25
C MET A 176 9.05 -13.19 9.20
N PHE A 177 9.86 -14.26 9.18
CA PHE A 177 9.77 -15.35 10.15
C PHE A 177 10.57 -15.05 11.42
N ASP A 178 11.66 -14.27 11.30
CA ASP A 178 12.52 -13.88 12.40
C ASP A 178 12.55 -12.35 12.53
N LEU A 179 11.52 -11.80 13.16
CA LEU A 179 11.40 -10.36 13.35
C LEU A 179 12.26 -9.92 14.54
N PRO A 180 13.03 -8.82 14.41
CA PRO A 180 13.77 -8.27 15.54
C PRO A 180 12.80 -7.83 16.64
N VAL A 181 13.14 -8.16 17.89
CA VAL A 181 12.42 -7.68 19.06
C VAL A 181 12.87 -6.26 19.39
N GLY A 182 11.90 -5.39 19.65
CA GLY A 182 12.19 -4.01 19.99
C GLY A 182 12.93 -3.91 21.33
N PRO A 183 13.78 -2.89 21.54
CA PRO A 183 14.47 -2.69 22.81
C PRO A 183 13.50 -2.69 23.99
N GLY A 184 13.76 -3.51 25.01
CA GLY A 184 12.96 -3.61 26.24
C GLY A 184 11.65 -4.40 26.12
N LEU A 185 11.39 -5.08 24.99
CA LEU A 185 10.27 -6.01 24.85
C LEU A 185 10.70 -7.45 25.17
N LEU A 186 9.80 -8.21 25.78
CA LEU A 186 9.99 -9.64 25.98
C LEU A 186 9.99 -10.36 24.62
N GLU A 187 10.91 -11.30 24.46
CA GLU A 187 10.92 -12.22 23.32
C GLU A 187 9.59 -13.00 23.28
N PRO A 188 8.83 -12.91 22.17
CA PRO A 188 7.60 -13.69 22.02
C PRO A 188 7.91 -15.18 21.82
N ALA A 189 6.93 -16.04 22.10
CA ALA A 189 7.01 -17.46 21.73
C ALA A 189 7.29 -17.62 20.21
N GLU A 190 8.00 -18.70 19.83
CA GLU A 190 8.51 -18.88 18.46
C GLU A 190 7.42 -18.80 17.37
N ASP A 191 6.23 -19.33 17.63
CA ASP A 191 5.07 -19.30 16.73
C ASP A 191 4.48 -17.89 16.54
N ILE A 192 4.59 -17.02 17.56
CA ILE A 192 4.17 -15.61 17.56
C ILE A 192 5.33 -14.69 17.10
N ARG A 193 6.54 -15.21 16.89
CA ARG A 193 7.67 -14.43 16.37
C ARG A 193 7.48 -14.04 14.91
N THR A 194 6.82 -14.90 14.14
CA THR A 194 6.59 -14.70 12.70
C THR A 194 5.48 -13.67 12.44
N LEU A 195 5.63 -12.87 11.38
CA LEU A 195 4.59 -11.94 10.92
C LEU A 195 3.29 -12.68 10.57
N ALA A 196 3.39 -13.87 9.98
CA ALA A 196 2.24 -14.71 9.64
C ALA A 196 1.51 -15.21 10.89
N GLY A 197 2.25 -15.74 11.88
CA GLY A 197 1.71 -16.18 13.16
C GLY A 197 0.96 -15.05 13.87
N ARG A 198 1.56 -13.86 13.97
CA ARG A 198 0.90 -12.66 14.54
C ARG A 198 -0.38 -12.26 13.80
N ASN A 199 -0.43 -12.45 12.47
CA ASN A 199 -1.64 -12.17 11.70
C ASN A 199 -2.74 -13.21 11.96
N LEU A 200 -2.38 -14.48 12.03
CA LEU A 200 -3.33 -15.58 12.29
C LEU A 200 -3.83 -15.56 13.74
N GLU A 201 -2.99 -15.26 14.71
CA GLU A 201 -3.41 -15.05 16.10
C GLU A 201 -4.42 -13.90 16.19
N ARG A 202 -4.13 -12.77 15.52
CA ARG A 202 -5.03 -11.63 15.51
C ARG A 202 -6.35 -11.94 14.79
N HIS A 203 -6.35 -12.81 13.78
CA HIS A 203 -7.56 -13.32 13.17
C HIS A 203 -8.45 -14.05 14.19
N LEU A 204 -7.86 -14.89 15.05
CA LEU A 204 -8.56 -15.59 16.13
C LEU A 204 -9.10 -14.62 17.19
N GLN A 205 -8.26 -13.68 17.67
CA GLN A 205 -8.64 -12.67 18.67
C GLN A 205 -9.84 -11.81 18.22
N HIS A 206 -9.96 -11.56 16.91
CA HIS A 206 -11.06 -10.80 16.33
C HIS A 206 -12.21 -11.65 15.78
N GLN A 207 -12.13 -12.98 15.93
CA GLN A 207 -13.15 -13.94 15.51
C GLN A 207 -13.60 -13.71 14.07
N LEU A 208 -12.62 -13.53 13.17
CA LEU A 208 -12.94 -13.31 11.77
C LEU A 208 -13.51 -14.58 11.13
N PRO A 209 -14.54 -14.47 10.28
CA PRO A 209 -15.03 -15.58 9.49
C PRO A 209 -14.00 -16.00 8.43
N SER A 210 -14.11 -17.25 7.95
CA SER A 210 -13.25 -17.74 6.88
C SER A 210 -13.50 -17.01 5.57
N GLY A 211 -12.51 -17.03 4.68
CA GLY A 211 -12.64 -16.39 3.37
C GLY A 211 -13.76 -16.99 2.53
N GLN A 212 -13.98 -18.32 2.60
CA GLN A 212 -15.09 -18.98 1.93
C GLN A 212 -16.46 -18.50 2.45
N ALA A 213 -16.60 -18.29 3.77
CA ALA A 213 -17.83 -17.77 4.36
C ALA A 213 -18.13 -16.34 3.87
N ILE A 214 -17.10 -15.48 3.86
CA ILE A 214 -17.24 -14.12 3.34
C ILE A 214 -17.55 -14.14 1.83
N ALA A 215 -16.88 -14.99 1.05
CA ALA A 215 -17.15 -15.11 -0.39
C ALA A 215 -18.63 -15.41 -0.66
N LYS A 216 -19.21 -16.38 0.07
CA LYS A 216 -20.63 -16.73 -0.02
C LYS A 216 -21.55 -15.56 0.34
N GLU A 217 -21.27 -14.87 1.45
CA GLU A 217 -22.05 -13.71 1.89
C GLU A 217 -22.01 -12.56 0.87
N LEU A 218 -20.87 -12.38 0.20
CA LEU A 218 -20.70 -11.39 -0.86
C LEU A 218 -21.24 -11.84 -2.23
N GLY A 219 -21.68 -13.09 -2.36
CA GLY A 219 -22.17 -13.67 -3.62
C GLY A 219 -21.07 -14.01 -4.63
N TYR A 220 -19.82 -14.19 -4.19
CA TYR A 220 -18.70 -14.64 -5.02
C TYR A 220 -18.51 -16.16 -4.95
N GLU A 221 -17.92 -16.76 -5.99
CA GLU A 221 -17.53 -18.17 -5.98
C GLU A 221 -16.35 -18.37 -5.02
N PRO A 222 -16.52 -19.13 -3.92
CA PRO A 222 -15.43 -19.38 -2.99
C PRO A 222 -14.28 -20.16 -3.66
N LEU A 223 -13.06 -20.01 -3.13
CA LEU A 223 -11.98 -20.94 -3.48
C LEU A 223 -12.40 -22.37 -3.15
N LYS A 224 -12.16 -23.27 -4.10
CA LYS A 224 -12.46 -24.69 -3.98
C LYS A 224 -11.45 -25.35 -3.04
N PRO A 225 -11.81 -26.47 -2.38
CA PRO A 225 -10.89 -27.17 -1.48
C PRO A 225 -9.57 -27.58 -2.16
N GLU A 226 -9.60 -27.90 -3.46
CA GLU A 226 -8.41 -28.25 -4.25
C GLU A 226 -7.49 -27.06 -4.45
N GLU A 227 -8.06 -25.84 -4.52
CA GLU A 227 -7.30 -24.60 -4.65
C GLU A 227 -6.59 -24.23 -3.35
N THR A 228 -6.90 -24.88 -2.22
CA THR A 228 -6.25 -24.68 -0.90
C THR A 228 -5.78 -25.99 -0.29
N ALA A 229 -5.50 -27.00 -1.13
CA ALA A 229 -5.16 -28.35 -0.71
C ALA A 229 -3.94 -28.43 0.23
N GLU A 230 -3.02 -27.45 0.16
CA GLU A 230 -1.89 -27.36 1.09
C GLU A 230 -2.31 -27.15 2.57
N LEU A 231 -3.56 -26.78 2.81
CA LEU A 231 -4.14 -26.60 4.15
C LEU A 231 -4.98 -27.80 4.62
N LYS A 232 -4.98 -28.91 3.87
CA LYS A 232 -5.85 -30.07 4.13
C LYS A 232 -5.53 -30.74 5.47
N ASP A 233 -4.25 -30.94 5.77
CA ASP A 233 -3.82 -31.58 7.02
C ASP A 233 -4.18 -30.76 8.27
N LEU A 234 -4.28 -29.43 8.10
CA LEU A 234 -4.74 -28.49 9.12
C LEU A 234 -6.27 -28.33 9.16
N LYS A 235 -6.99 -29.02 8.27
CA LYS A 235 -8.46 -28.91 8.09
C LYS A 235 -8.95 -27.49 7.77
N PHE A 236 -8.08 -26.64 7.20
CA PHE A 236 -8.42 -25.26 6.81
C PHE A 236 -8.72 -25.08 5.32
N HIS A 237 -8.56 -26.11 4.50
CA HIS A 237 -8.89 -26.07 3.06
C HIS A 237 -10.37 -25.72 2.74
N GLU A 238 -11.31 -26.00 3.65
CA GLU A 238 -12.72 -25.65 3.47
C GLU A 238 -13.16 -24.40 4.26
N SER A 239 -12.33 -23.96 5.20
CA SER A 239 -12.58 -22.83 6.09
C SER A 239 -11.28 -22.08 6.36
N THR A 240 -10.77 -21.45 5.32
CA THR A 240 -9.44 -20.85 5.31
C THR A 240 -9.44 -19.51 6.05
N PRO A 241 -8.47 -19.26 6.96
CA PRO A 241 -8.31 -17.96 7.61
C PRO A 241 -8.27 -16.82 6.58
N LEU A 242 -9.02 -15.75 6.82
CA LEU A 242 -9.30 -14.72 5.83
C LEU A 242 -8.03 -14.12 5.21
N TRP A 243 -7.00 -13.82 6.00
CA TRP A 243 -5.76 -13.26 5.47
C TRP A 243 -5.08 -14.18 4.45
N TYR A 244 -4.96 -15.48 4.76
CA TYR A 244 -4.41 -16.46 3.82
C TYR A 244 -5.31 -16.60 2.60
N TYR A 245 -6.63 -16.66 2.79
CA TYR A 245 -7.59 -16.75 1.70
C TYR A 245 -7.42 -15.59 0.72
N ILE A 246 -7.32 -14.34 1.20
CA ILE A 246 -7.12 -13.16 0.33
C ILE A 246 -5.85 -13.30 -0.52
N LEU A 247 -4.75 -13.76 0.07
CA LEU A 247 -3.49 -13.97 -0.65
C LEU A 247 -3.58 -15.08 -1.68
N LYS A 248 -4.22 -16.20 -1.31
CA LYS A 248 -4.42 -17.33 -2.21
C LYS A 248 -5.38 -17.00 -3.34
N GLU A 249 -6.45 -16.28 -3.06
CA GLU A 249 -7.43 -15.80 -4.03
C GLU A 249 -6.77 -14.86 -5.05
N ALA A 250 -5.93 -13.93 -4.60
CA ALA A 250 -5.13 -13.09 -5.48
C ALA A 250 -4.23 -13.91 -6.43
N LEU A 251 -3.55 -14.93 -5.89
CA LEU A 251 -2.71 -15.82 -6.70
C LEU A 251 -3.53 -16.59 -7.74
N VAL A 252 -4.63 -17.23 -7.32
CA VAL A 252 -5.43 -18.13 -8.14
C VAL A 252 -6.25 -17.36 -9.19
N ARG A 253 -6.90 -16.26 -8.81
CA ARG A 253 -7.82 -15.51 -9.67
C ARG A 253 -7.13 -14.44 -10.52
N GLN A 254 -5.99 -13.90 -10.06
CA GLN A 254 -5.33 -12.74 -10.68
C GLN A 254 -3.83 -12.95 -10.94
N GLY A 255 -3.30 -14.17 -10.76
CA GLY A 255 -1.88 -14.47 -10.88
C GLY A 255 -1.00 -13.68 -9.88
N GLY A 256 -1.60 -13.22 -8.78
CA GLY A 256 -0.97 -12.39 -7.77
C GLY A 256 -0.64 -10.96 -8.22
N GLN A 257 -1.18 -10.49 -9.36
CA GLN A 257 -0.96 -9.11 -9.81
C GLN A 257 -1.92 -8.12 -9.15
N ARG A 258 -3.08 -8.61 -8.70
CA ARG A 258 -4.19 -7.86 -8.08
C ARG A 258 -4.82 -8.72 -7.00
N LEU A 259 -5.62 -8.10 -6.13
CA LEU A 259 -6.49 -8.83 -5.23
C LEU A 259 -7.60 -9.54 -6.00
N GLY A 260 -8.02 -10.69 -5.50
CA GLY A 260 -9.25 -11.35 -5.96
C GLY A 260 -10.51 -10.61 -5.53
N GLU A 261 -11.67 -11.20 -5.79
CA GLU A 261 -12.97 -10.53 -5.62
C GLU A 261 -13.26 -10.17 -4.16
N VAL A 262 -13.04 -11.10 -3.22
CA VAL A 262 -13.28 -10.86 -1.78
C VAL A 262 -12.36 -9.78 -1.25
N GLY A 263 -11.05 -9.90 -1.51
CA GLY A 263 -10.07 -8.90 -1.06
C GLY A 263 -10.36 -7.53 -1.65
N SER A 264 -10.70 -7.50 -2.94
CA SER A 264 -11.04 -6.27 -3.64
C SER A 264 -12.30 -5.62 -3.11
N ARG A 265 -13.33 -6.41 -2.80
CA ARG A 265 -14.61 -5.90 -2.30
C ARG A 265 -14.43 -5.27 -0.93
N ILE A 266 -13.73 -5.93 -0.01
CA ILE A 266 -13.46 -5.40 1.32
C ILE A 266 -12.72 -4.05 1.23
N LEU A 267 -11.66 -3.97 0.41
CA LEU A 267 -10.91 -2.72 0.24
C LEU A 267 -11.77 -1.62 -0.40
N ALA A 268 -12.46 -1.93 -1.50
CA ALA A 268 -13.27 -0.95 -2.21
C ALA A 268 -14.36 -0.37 -1.32
N GLU A 269 -15.11 -1.23 -0.61
CA GLU A 269 -16.17 -0.83 0.32
C GLU A 269 -15.63 0.18 1.36
N VAL A 270 -14.49 -0.11 1.97
CA VAL A 270 -13.90 0.77 2.99
C VAL A 270 -13.38 2.07 2.40
N PHE A 271 -12.58 2.05 1.33
CA PHE A 271 -12.02 3.27 0.76
C PHE A 271 -13.12 4.21 0.23
N PHE A 272 -14.07 3.70 -0.55
CA PHE A 272 -15.15 4.52 -1.09
C PHE A 272 -16.14 4.95 0.01
N GLY A 273 -16.43 4.11 1.01
CA GLY A 273 -17.28 4.50 2.13
C GLY A 273 -16.63 5.55 3.04
N LEU A 274 -15.32 5.49 3.27
CA LEU A 274 -14.58 6.55 3.98
C LEU A 274 -14.58 7.87 3.21
N LEU A 275 -14.35 7.82 1.89
CA LEU A 275 -14.42 9.01 1.04
C LEU A 275 -15.79 9.66 1.12
N LEU A 276 -16.87 8.88 1.01
CA LEU A 276 -18.25 9.36 1.12
C LEU A 276 -18.63 9.84 2.53
N SER A 277 -18.00 9.28 3.57
CA SER A 277 -18.23 9.70 4.96
C SER A 277 -17.54 11.02 5.30
N ASP A 278 -16.41 11.31 4.65
CA ASP A 278 -15.70 12.59 4.81
C ASP A 278 -16.33 13.66 3.90
N ALA A 279 -17.13 14.54 4.49
CA ALA A 279 -17.76 15.67 3.80
C ALA A 279 -16.77 16.68 3.21
N SER A 280 -15.47 16.58 3.54
CA SER A 280 -14.38 17.40 3.00
C SER A 280 -13.51 16.69 1.97
N SER A 281 -13.78 15.40 1.69
CA SER A 281 -13.10 14.66 0.63
C SER A 281 -13.45 15.23 -0.75
N TYR A 282 -12.54 15.08 -1.71
CA TYR A 282 -12.84 15.50 -3.08
C TYR A 282 -14.06 14.74 -3.62
N TRP A 283 -14.20 13.45 -3.28
CA TRP A 283 -15.27 12.60 -3.76
C TRP A 283 -16.66 13.06 -3.30
N SER A 284 -16.77 13.52 -2.05
CA SER A 284 -18.02 14.01 -1.47
C SER A 284 -18.33 15.46 -1.86
N LYS A 285 -17.29 16.31 -1.99
CA LYS A 285 -17.45 17.72 -2.35
C LYS A 285 -17.74 17.91 -3.84
N ASP A 286 -17.00 17.23 -4.69
CA ASP A 286 -17.14 17.28 -6.14
C ASP A 286 -16.57 15.99 -6.76
N ARG A 287 -17.45 15.02 -7.01
CA ARG A 287 -17.07 13.72 -7.62
C ARG A 287 -16.44 13.86 -9.01
N ASN A 288 -16.68 14.97 -9.70
CA ASN A 288 -16.13 15.26 -11.01
C ASN A 288 -14.83 16.07 -10.94
N TRP A 289 -14.42 16.49 -9.75
CA TRP A 289 -13.19 17.24 -9.55
C TRP A 289 -12.00 16.52 -10.18
N LYS A 290 -11.17 17.30 -10.85
CA LYS A 290 -9.93 16.85 -11.47
C LYS A 290 -8.74 17.58 -10.84
N PRO A 291 -7.58 16.91 -10.73
CA PRO A 291 -6.35 17.51 -10.26
C PRO A 291 -6.01 18.82 -10.96
N THR A 292 -5.70 19.82 -10.14
CA THR A 292 -5.39 21.19 -10.57
C THR A 292 -3.92 21.53 -10.46
N LEU A 293 -3.14 20.73 -9.74
CA LEU A 293 -1.69 20.84 -9.74
C LEU A 293 -1.14 20.26 -11.06
N PRO A 294 -0.09 20.89 -11.62
CA PRO A 294 0.51 20.41 -12.86
C PRO A 294 1.20 19.07 -12.66
N ARG A 295 1.11 18.23 -13.68
CA ARG A 295 1.91 17.02 -13.86
C ARG A 295 3.34 17.38 -14.25
N ARG A 296 4.20 16.37 -14.31
CA ARG A 296 5.60 16.51 -14.78
C ARG A 296 5.73 17.13 -16.17
N ASN A 297 4.77 16.88 -17.05
CA ASN A 297 4.72 17.44 -18.41
C ASN A 297 3.98 18.78 -18.50
N GLY A 298 3.61 19.39 -17.36
CA GLY A 298 2.92 20.66 -17.28
C GLY A 298 1.40 20.60 -17.47
N THR A 299 0.81 19.46 -17.85
CA THR A 299 -0.64 19.36 -18.02
C THR A 299 -1.37 19.18 -16.68
N THR A 300 -2.67 19.46 -16.65
CA THR A 300 -3.56 19.25 -15.49
C THR A 300 -4.67 18.26 -15.82
N GLY A 301 -5.50 17.88 -14.85
CA GLY A 301 -6.67 17.02 -15.05
C GLY A 301 -6.47 15.55 -14.66
N ASP A 302 -5.23 15.15 -14.43
CA ASP A 302 -4.80 13.85 -13.92
C ASP A 302 -3.57 14.06 -13.02
N PHE A 303 -3.31 13.14 -12.09
CA PHE A 303 -2.21 13.27 -11.14
C PHE A 303 -1.84 11.93 -10.51
N THR A 304 -0.55 11.64 -10.48
CA THR A 304 0.01 10.38 -9.98
C THR A 304 1.02 10.64 -8.88
N ILE A 305 1.46 9.58 -8.19
CA ILE A 305 2.51 9.68 -7.18
C ILE A 305 3.84 10.23 -7.74
N VAL A 306 4.16 9.99 -9.01
CA VAL A 306 5.39 10.55 -9.62
C VAL A 306 5.27 12.06 -9.83
N ASP A 307 4.07 12.55 -10.13
CA ASP A 307 3.80 13.99 -10.21
C ASP A 307 3.94 14.62 -8.82
N LEU A 308 3.41 13.98 -7.77
CA LEU A 308 3.58 14.43 -6.38
C LEU A 308 5.06 14.52 -5.98
N LEU A 309 5.85 13.46 -6.24
CA LEU A 309 7.26 13.40 -5.87
C LEU A 309 8.10 14.44 -6.63
N THR A 310 7.78 14.68 -7.91
CA THR A 310 8.42 15.73 -8.72
C THR A 310 8.05 17.11 -8.19
N PHE A 311 6.77 17.35 -7.91
CA PHE A 311 6.28 18.62 -7.38
C PHE A 311 6.91 18.92 -6.00
N ALA A 312 7.13 17.89 -5.19
CA ALA A 312 7.81 17.97 -3.90
C ALA A 312 9.34 18.20 -4.00
N ARG A 313 9.92 18.13 -5.21
CA ARG A 313 11.36 18.23 -5.46
C ARG A 313 12.17 17.21 -4.66
N VAL A 314 11.67 15.98 -4.59
CA VAL A 314 12.40 14.84 -4.01
C VAL A 314 12.85 13.85 -5.07
N ALA A 315 12.36 13.99 -6.30
CA ALA A 315 12.68 13.20 -7.48
C ALA A 315 12.71 14.11 -8.71
#